data_AF-A0A7M4ERG3-F1
#
_entry.id   AF-A0A7M4ERG3-F1
#
_cell.length_a   1.000
_cell.length_b   1.000
_cell.length_c   1.000
_cell.angle_alpha   90.00
_cell.angle_beta   90.00
_cell.angle_gamma   90.00
#
_symmetry.space_group_name_H-M   'P 1'
#
loop_
_entity.id
_entity.type
_entity.pdbx_description
1 polymer ?
#
loop_
_entity_poly.entity_id
_entity_poly.type
_entity_poly.pdbx_seq_one_letter_code
_entity_poly.pdbx_strand_id
1 'polypeptide(L)'
;MSLFVAEAFESLLRFAENHTTSLFETAYRAMAKEAVEPVKELFTDLSLYILGAETTVESAVLRFFDSLFPLVYSRLINPGITDLSEDYTECLRLTRQDINPFGHYSKDMVTELSKSLWASRMLSQALNMGTEVINTTEHAALTKECSKALVKMQYCPHCQGLTLIRPCVGYCLNVMRGCLASVSELDRQWREYISTLEYLMNEMAGSHDLELALLRIRNSVNEAILHAQLNGPQLSATVRREVKPSPDNIVQVKEVTEMQALTLTHSATLSSKRREFINYMKRSRTFYASIAERLCDGDLVMRDSSTCWNGEDVVER
;
A
#
# COMPACT_ATOMS: atom_id res chain seq x y z
N MET A 1 -9.84 2.58 8.49
CA MET A 1 -8.36 2.70 8.59
C MET A 1 -7.65 2.05 7.41
N SER A 2 -8.06 0.85 6.96
CA SER A 2 -7.76 0.36 5.60
C SER A 2 -8.06 1.40 4.53
N LEU A 3 -9.25 2.03 4.61
CA LEU A 3 -9.67 3.18 3.78
C LEU A 3 -8.66 4.35 3.81
N PHE A 4 -8.14 4.70 4.99
CA PHE A 4 -7.19 5.80 5.15
C PHE A 4 -5.83 5.49 4.49
N VAL A 5 -5.37 4.24 4.60
CA VAL A 5 -4.12 3.81 3.94
C VAL A 5 -4.29 3.79 2.42
N ALA A 6 -5.45 3.36 1.93
CA ALA A 6 -5.78 3.42 0.51
C ALA A 6 -5.79 4.87 -0.02
N GLU A 7 -6.47 5.79 0.67
CA GLU A 7 -6.50 7.23 0.33
C GLU A 7 -5.09 7.85 0.32
N ALA A 8 -4.24 7.47 1.28
CA ALA A 8 -2.87 7.96 1.34
C ALA A 8 -2.02 7.47 0.14
N PHE A 9 -2.14 6.19 -0.22
CA PHE A 9 -1.47 5.64 -1.41
C PHE A 9 -1.98 6.28 -2.70
N GLU A 10 -3.29 6.46 -2.85
CA GLU A 10 -3.89 7.11 -4.00
C GLU A 10 -3.40 8.55 -4.16
N SER A 11 -3.33 9.31 -3.06
CA SER A 11 -2.80 10.67 -3.10
C SER A 11 -1.32 10.72 -3.49
N LEU A 12 -0.50 9.76 -3.03
CA LEU A 12 0.92 9.67 -3.40
C LEU A 12 1.10 9.31 -4.88
N LEU A 13 0.34 8.33 -5.37
CA LEU A 13 0.37 7.91 -6.77
C LEU A 13 -0.02 9.06 -7.69
N ARG A 14 -1.10 9.78 -7.39
CA ARG A 14 -1.52 10.96 -8.16
C ARG A 14 -0.47 12.06 -8.15
N PHE A 15 0.22 12.27 -7.03
CA PHE A 15 1.32 13.25 -6.96
C PHE A 15 2.49 12.83 -7.86
N ALA A 16 2.91 11.56 -7.79
CA ALA A 16 3.99 11.03 -8.60
C ALA A 16 3.65 10.96 -10.11
N GLU A 17 2.38 10.71 -10.44
CA GLU A 17 1.86 10.81 -11.81
C GLU A 17 2.04 12.22 -12.36
N ASN A 18 1.51 13.24 -11.66
CA ASN A 18 1.66 14.64 -12.05
C ASN A 18 3.14 15.05 -12.14
N HIS A 19 3.97 14.57 -11.20
CA HIS A 19 5.40 14.84 -11.19
C HIS A 19 6.11 14.27 -12.43
N THR A 20 5.75 13.04 -12.81
CA THR A 20 6.27 12.37 -14.01
C THR A 20 5.74 13.03 -15.29
N THR A 21 4.46 13.37 -15.35
CA THR A 21 3.86 14.09 -16.50
C THR A 21 4.55 15.43 -16.74
N SER A 22 4.85 16.18 -15.67
CA SER A 22 5.55 17.47 -15.75
C SER A 22 6.94 17.36 -16.38
N LEU A 23 7.62 16.21 -16.30
CA LEU A 23 8.88 15.98 -17.03
C LEU A 23 8.69 16.17 -18.52
N PHE A 24 7.62 15.61 -19.09
CA PHE A 24 7.37 15.70 -20.52
C PHE A 24 6.96 17.11 -20.94
N GLU A 25 6.14 17.79 -20.12
CA GLU A 25 5.75 19.19 -20.37
C GLU A 25 6.94 20.17 -20.32
N THR A 26 7.97 19.86 -19.54
CA THR A 26 9.12 20.75 -19.32
C THR A 26 10.31 20.42 -20.21
N ALA A 27 10.72 19.15 -20.26
CA ALA A 27 11.94 18.69 -20.94
C ALA A 27 11.69 18.06 -22.32
N TYR A 28 10.52 17.44 -22.54
CA TYR A 28 10.23 16.66 -23.76
C TYR A 28 8.94 17.11 -24.46
N ARG A 29 8.78 18.43 -24.63
CA ARG A 29 7.54 19.07 -25.13
C ARG A 29 7.01 18.47 -26.43
N ALA A 30 7.90 18.05 -27.33
CA ALA A 30 7.54 17.48 -28.63
C ALA A 30 6.74 16.16 -28.55
N MET A 31 6.77 15.48 -27.40
CA MET A 31 6.03 14.24 -27.15
C MET A 31 5.11 14.33 -25.92
N ALA A 32 4.93 15.53 -25.35
CA ALA A 32 4.24 15.69 -24.08
C ALA A 32 2.77 15.27 -24.14
N LYS A 33 2.07 15.58 -25.23
CA LYS A 33 0.65 15.24 -25.40
C LYS A 33 0.44 13.74 -25.47
N GLU A 34 1.27 13.05 -26.22
CA GLU A 34 1.19 11.59 -26.43
C GLU A 34 1.72 10.80 -25.22
N ALA A 35 2.62 11.38 -24.42
CA ALA A 35 3.17 10.74 -23.23
C ALA A 35 2.20 10.69 -22.03
N VAL A 36 1.14 11.51 -22.02
CA VAL A 36 0.16 11.55 -20.92
C VAL A 36 -0.47 10.18 -20.67
N GLU A 37 -0.96 9.50 -21.72
CA GLU A 37 -1.65 8.22 -21.56
C GLU A 37 -0.73 7.10 -21.04
N PRO A 38 0.48 6.87 -21.58
CA PRO A 38 1.42 5.91 -21.01
C PRO A 38 1.74 6.16 -19.52
N VAL A 39 1.94 7.42 -19.13
CA VAL A 39 2.20 7.78 -17.73
C VAL A 39 1.00 7.42 -16.86
N LYS A 40 -0.20 7.82 -17.27
CA LYS A 40 -1.43 7.52 -16.54
C LYS A 40 -1.70 6.03 -16.42
N GLU A 41 -1.48 5.26 -17.50
CA GLU A 41 -1.62 3.80 -17.50
C GLU A 41 -0.67 3.16 -16.50
N LEU A 42 0.61 3.57 -16.47
CA LEU A 42 1.59 3.11 -15.49
C LEU A 42 1.07 3.31 -14.07
N PHE A 43 0.69 4.54 -13.68
CA PHE A 43 0.27 4.82 -12.31
C PHE A 43 -1.06 4.13 -11.96
N THR A 44 -1.94 3.92 -12.93
CA THR A 44 -3.17 3.13 -12.76
C THR A 44 -2.82 1.67 -12.45
N ASP A 45 -1.91 1.06 -13.21
CA ASP A 45 -1.46 -0.32 -12.96
C ASP A 45 -0.79 -0.47 -11.60
N LEU A 46 0.05 0.49 -11.19
CA LEU A 46 0.70 0.48 -9.87
C LEU A 46 -0.35 0.60 -8.74
N SER A 47 -1.39 1.41 -8.94
CA SER A 47 -2.52 1.52 -8.01
C SER A 47 -3.26 0.19 -7.87
N LEU A 48 -3.65 -0.41 -9.00
CA LEU A 48 -4.33 -1.70 -9.04
C LEU A 48 -3.50 -2.80 -8.40
N TYR A 49 -2.17 -2.80 -8.60
CA TYR A 49 -1.26 -3.74 -7.95
C TYR A 49 -1.31 -3.65 -6.42
N ILE A 50 -1.26 -2.43 -5.85
CA ILE A 50 -1.35 -2.20 -4.41
C ILE A 50 -2.72 -2.65 -3.85
N LEU A 51 -3.78 -2.43 -4.63
CA LEU A 51 -5.15 -2.84 -4.28
C LEU A 51 -5.41 -4.35 -4.42
N GLY A 52 -4.45 -5.11 -4.97
CA GLY A 52 -4.50 -6.57 -4.98
C GLY A 52 -4.83 -7.20 -6.34
N ALA A 53 -4.83 -6.43 -7.43
CA ALA A 53 -4.96 -6.99 -8.78
C ALA A 53 -3.85 -8.01 -9.10
N GLU A 54 -4.10 -8.93 -10.03
CA GLU A 54 -3.14 -9.95 -10.48
C GLU A 54 -2.10 -9.41 -11.48
N THR A 55 -2.02 -8.10 -11.64
CA THR A 55 -0.97 -7.45 -12.44
C THR A 55 0.38 -7.53 -11.72
N THR A 56 1.48 -7.35 -12.45
CA THR A 56 2.83 -7.26 -11.85
C THR A 56 3.45 -5.89 -12.10
N VAL A 57 4.26 -5.42 -11.15
CA VAL A 57 5.03 -4.17 -11.30
C VAL A 57 5.91 -4.23 -12.54
N GLU A 58 6.52 -5.39 -12.80
CA GLU A 58 7.31 -5.63 -14.01
C GLU A 58 6.49 -5.40 -15.28
N SER A 59 5.31 -6.02 -15.40
CA SER A 59 4.47 -5.85 -16.59
C SER A 59 4.05 -4.40 -16.81
N ALA A 60 3.70 -3.68 -15.75
CA ALA A 60 3.30 -2.27 -15.81
C ALA A 60 4.43 -1.37 -16.32
N VAL A 61 5.63 -1.51 -15.73
CA VAL A 61 6.80 -0.72 -16.11
C VAL A 61 7.26 -1.06 -17.52
N LEU A 62 7.27 -2.33 -17.90
CA LEU A 62 7.67 -2.74 -19.24
C LEU A 62 6.69 -2.25 -20.32
N ARG A 63 5.37 -2.34 -20.08
CA ARG A 63 4.35 -1.77 -20.98
C ARG A 63 4.49 -0.25 -21.12
N PHE A 64 4.81 0.45 -20.04
CA PHE A 64 5.12 1.87 -20.10
C PHE A 64 6.30 2.15 -21.04
N PHE A 65 7.41 1.43 -20.90
CA PHE A 65 8.56 1.60 -21.80
C PHE A 65 8.30 1.13 -23.24
N ASP A 66 7.47 0.10 -23.45
CA ASP A 66 6.98 -0.29 -24.78
C ASP A 66 6.25 0.88 -25.44
N SER A 67 5.37 1.54 -24.68
CA SER A 67 4.59 2.70 -25.15
C SER A 67 5.44 3.95 -25.35
N LEU A 68 6.49 4.13 -24.56
CA LEU A 68 7.36 5.29 -24.62
C LEU A 68 8.33 5.22 -25.82
N PHE A 69 8.78 4.03 -26.20
CA PHE A 69 9.83 3.87 -27.22
C PHE A 69 9.48 4.46 -28.59
N PRO A 70 8.29 4.23 -29.18
CA PRO A 70 7.93 4.85 -30.46
C PRO A 70 7.94 6.37 -30.42
N LEU A 71 7.55 6.98 -29.28
CA LEU A 71 7.57 8.43 -29.10
C LEU A 71 9.00 8.96 -29.05
N VAL A 72 9.87 8.34 -28.25
CA VAL A 72 11.29 8.70 -28.17
C VAL A 72 11.98 8.52 -29.52
N TYR A 73 11.69 7.42 -30.22
CA TYR A 73 12.26 7.13 -31.52
C TYR A 73 11.87 8.18 -32.57
N SER A 74 10.57 8.45 -32.71
CA SER A 74 10.07 9.38 -33.73
C SER A 74 10.36 10.85 -33.40
N ARG A 75 10.26 11.27 -32.14
CA ARG A 75 10.35 12.69 -31.77
C ARG A 75 11.76 13.15 -31.44
N LEU A 76 12.62 12.27 -30.92
CA LEU A 76 13.95 12.63 -30.41
C LEU A 76 15.10 11.99 -31.19
N ILE A 77 14.98 10.72 -31.57
CA ILE A 77 16.06 10.00 -32.28
C ILE A 77 16.02 10.25 -33.79
N ASN A 78 14.82 10.20 -34.38
CA ASN A 78 14.60 10.35 -35.81
C ASN A 78 13.43 11.31 -36.12
N PRO A 79 13.55 12.60 -35.78
CA PRO A 79 12.50 13.61 -35.95
C PRO A 79 12.06 13.84 -37.42
N GLY A 80 12.80 13.29 -38.39
CA GLY A 80 12.42 13.34 -39.80
C GLY A 80 11.21 12.46 -40.15
N ILE A 81 10.87 11.46 -39.32
CA ILE A 81 9.70 10.62 -39.54
C ILE A 81 8.49 11.28 -38.86
N THR A 82 7.69 11.99 -39.66
CA THR A 82 6.56 12.79 -39.16
C THR A 82 5.28 11.99 -38.96
N ASP A 83 5.15 10.83 -39.59
CA ASP A 83 4.03 9.89 -39.41
C ASP A 83 4.56 8.44 -39.48
N LEU A 84 4.78 7.81 -38.32
CA LEU A 84 5.00 6.37 -38.27
C LEU A 84 3.66 5.69 -38.62
N SER A 85 3.66 4.73 -39.54
CA SER A 85 2.47 3.89 -39.72
C SER A 85 2.15 3.15 -38.42
N GLU A 86 0.88 2.78 -38.22
CA GLU A 86 0.45 2.01 -37.06
C GLU A 86 1.24 0.71 -36.94
N ASP A 87 1.42 0.00 -38.07
CA ASP A 87 2.24 -1.22 -38.14
C ASP A 87 3.70 -0.99 -37.73
N TYR A 88 4.29 0.14 -38.10
CA TYR A 88 5.68 0.46 -37.74
C TYR A 88 5.79 0.83 -36.26
N THR A 89 4.79 1.57 -35.74
CA THR A 89 4.68 1.91 -34.32
C THR A 89 4.57 0.66 -33.46
N GLU A 90 3.72 -0.29 -33.86
CA GLU A 90 3.56 -1.56 -33.14
C GLU A 90 4.81 -2.42 -33.23
N CYS A 91 5.48 -2.45 -34.39
CA CYS A 91 6.74 -3.15 -34.52
C CYS A 91 7.82 -2.57 -33.59
N LEU A 92 7.90 -1.24 -33.45
CA LEU A 92 8.79 -0.60 -32.48
C LEU A 92 8.46 -1.05 -31.05
N ARG A 93 7.17 -1.09 -30.66
CA ARG A 93 6.76 -1.57 -29.33
C ARG A 93 7.25 -3.00 -29.08
N LEU A 94 6.97 -3.91 -30.02
CA LEU A 94 7.30 -5.33 -29.88
C LEU A 94 8.82 -5.61 -29.86
N THR A 95 9.59 -4.84 -30.61
CA THR A 95 11.06 -5.01 -30.71
C THR A 95 11.84 -4.29 -29.60
N ARG A 96 11.17 -3.48 -28.77
CA ARG A 96 11.81 -2.68 -27.69
C ARG A 96 12.65 -3.55 -26.76
N GLN A 97 12.16 -4.74 -26.38
CA GLN A 97 12.87 -5.64 -25.47
C GLN A 97 14.19 -6.14 -26.05
N ASP A 98 14.20 -6.49 -27.34
CA ASP A 98 15.38 -7.00 -28.04
C ASP A 98 16.41 -5.90 -28.31
N ILE A 99 15.94 -4.71 -28.68
CA ILE A 99 16.79 -3.55 -29.00
C ILE A 99 17.34 -2.87 -27.74
N ASN A 100 16.61 -2.96 -26.62
CA ASN A 100 16.94 -2.35 -25.34
C ASN A 100 17.35 -0.86 -25.41
N PRO A 101 16.50 0.02 -25.98
CA PRO A 101 16.86 1.43 -26.22
C PRO A 101 17.15 2.23 -24.94
N PHE A 102 16.52 1.82 -23.84
CA PHE A 102 16.61 2.47 -22.53
C PHE A 102 17.70 1.88 -21.62
N GLY A 103 18.52 0.96 -22.11
CA GLY A 103 19.60 0.37 -21.32
C GLY A 103 19.09 -0.33 -20.05
N HIS A 104 19.82 -0.17 -18.94
CA HIS A 104 19.51 -0.81 -17.66
C HIS A 104 18.35 -0.12 -16.89
N TYR A 105 18.06 1.15 -17.20
CA TYR A 105 17.11 1.98 -16.44
C TYR A 105 15.69 1.38 -16.34
N SER A 106 15.22 0.68 -17.38
CA SER A 106 13.93 0.00 -17.34
C SER A 106 13.87 -1.11 -16.30
N LYS A 107 14.93 -1.92 -16.19
CA LYS A 107 15.05 -3.04 -15.23
C LYS A 107 15.32 -2.55 -13.81
N ASP A 108 16.11 -1.49 -13.67
CA ASP A 108 16.38 -0.87 -12.38
C ASP A 108 15.12 -0.27 -11.78
N MET A 109 14.31 0.41 -12.60
CA MET A 109 13.00 0.92 -12.19
C MET A 109 12.06 -0.20 -11.74
N VAL A 110 12.03 -1.35 -12.43
CA VAL A 110 11.28 -2.53 -11.97
C VAL A 110 11.77 -2.98 -10.59
N THR A 111 13.08 -3.10 -10.41
CA THR A 111 13.68 -3.61 -9.17
C THR A 111 13.39 -2.69 -7.98
N GLU A 112 13.50 -1.38 -8.19
CA GLU A 112 13.23 -0.37 -7.17
C GLU A 112 11.75 -0.34 -6.78
N LEU A 113 10.86 -0.23 -7.77
CA LEU A 113 9.42 -0.15 -7.52
C LEU A 113 8.86 -1.42 -6.90
N SER A 114 9.32 -2.60 -7.34
CA SER A 114 8.78 -3.89 -6.89
C SER A 114 8.85 -4.04 -5.37
N LYS A 115 9.94 -3.60 -4.74
CA LYS A 115 10.12 -3.78 -3.29
C LYS A 115 9.17 -2.88 -2.48
N SER A 116 9.12 -1.59 -2.80
CA SER A 116 8.26 -0.64 -2.07
C SER A 116 6.77 -0.88 -2.32
N LEU A 117 6.40 -1.24 -3.56
CA LEU A 117 5.01 -1.58 -3.89
C LEU A 117 4.58 -2.90 -3.27
N TRP A 118 5.45 -3.91 -3.22
CA TRP A 118 5.16 -5.17 -2.54
C TRP A 118 4.88 -4.94 -1.05
N ALA A 119 5.73 -4.17 -0.37
CA ALA A 119 5.53 -3.84 1.04
C ALA A 119 4.19 -3.10 1.27
N SER A 120 3.84 -2.17 0.37
CA SER A 120 2.58 -1.44 0.40
C SER A 120 1.35 -2.34 0.19
N ARG A 121 1.44 -3.29 -0.75
CA ARG A 121 0.41 -4.32 -0.98
C ARG A 121 0.24 -5.22 0.25
N MET A 122 1.35 -5.70 0.82
CA MET A 122 1.31 -6.53 2.04
C MET A 122 0.68 -5.77 3.21
N LEU A 123 0.98 -4.47 3.36
CA LEU A 123 0.37 -3.66 4.43
C LEU A 123 -1.13 -3.56 4.24
N SER A 124 -1.58 -3.26 3.02
CA SER A 124 -3.02 -3.20 2.69
C SER A 124 -3.73 -4.52 3.02
N GLN A 125 -3.15 -5.64 2.59
CA GLN A 125 -3.70 -6.97 2.86
C GLN A 125 -3.71 -7.30 4.36
N ALA A 126 -2.63 -7.00 5.09
CA ALA A 126 -2.54 -7.22 6.53
C ALA A 126 -3.59 -6.40 7.29
N LEU A 127 -3.85 -5.17 6.89
CA LEU A 127 -4.87 -4.32 7.51
C LEU A 127 -6.30 -4.82 7.23
N ASN A 128 -6.56 -5.30 6.01
CA ASN A 128 -7.84 -5.91 5.68
C ASN A 128 -8.08 -7.19 6.50
N MET A 129 -7.08 -8.06 6.61
CA MET A 129 -7.13 -9.25 7.45
C MET A 129 -7.38 -8.89 8.93
N GLY A 130 -6.68 -7.89 9.47
CA GLY A 130 -6.91 -7.42 10.84
C GLY A 130 -8.33 -6.91 11.06
N THR A 131 -8.90 -6.23 10.06
CA THR A 131 -10.29 -5.74 10.08
C THR A 131 -11.28 -6.91 10.07
N GLU A 132 -11.04 -7.92 9.24
CA GLU A 132 -11.87 -9.13 9.16
C GLU A 132 -11.86 -9.92 10.48
N VAL A 133 -10.68 -10.10 11.09
CA VAL A 133 -10.55 -10.77 12.39
C VAL A 133 -11.32 -10.02 13.48
N ILE A 134 -11.17 -8.69 13.56
CA ILE A 134 -11.91 -7.87 14.54
C ILE A 134 -13.42 -8.01 14.30
N ASN A 135 -13.90 -7.81 13.07
CA ASN A 135 -15.32 -7.92 12.75
C ASN A 135 -15.87 -9.31 13.08
N THR A 136 -15.13 -10.37 12.80
CA THR A 136 -15.55 -11.74 13.09
C THR A 136 -15.67 -11.99 14.60
N THR A 137 -14.69 -11.51 15.38
CA THR A 137 -14.69 -11.68 16.84
C THR A 137 -15.74 -10.82 17.55
N GLU A 138 -16.06 -9.64 17.00
CA GLU A 138 -17.14 -8.77 17.50
C GLU A 138 -18.51 -9.48 17.41
N HIS A 139 -18.70 -10.30 16.38
CA HIS A 139 -19.95 -11.05 16.15
C HIS A 139 -19.93 -12.47 16.72
N ALA A 140 -18.97 -12.79 17.60
CA ALA A 140 -18.89 -14.11 18.22
C ALA A 140 -20.13 -14.40 19.09
N ALA A 141 -20.84 -15.50 18.77
CA ALA A 141 -22.04 -15.89 19.49
C ALA A 141 -21.74 -16.37 20.92
N LEU A 142 -22.50 -15.88 21.89
CA LEU A 142 -22.44 -16.37 23.27
C LEU A 142 -23.12 -17.74 23.37
N THR A 143 -22.47 -18.67 24.07
CA THR A 143 -23.08 -19.98 24.36
C THR A 143 -24.25 -19.84 25.33
N LYS A 144 -25.12 -20.85 25.37
CA LYS A 144 -26.24 -20.90 26.33
C LYS A 144 -25.71 -20.92 27.77
N GLU A 145 -24.60 -21.60 28.00
CA GLU A 145 -23.90 -21.72 29.28
C GLU A 145 -23.34 -20.36 29.71
N CYS A 146 -22.67 -19.65 28.80
CA CYS A 146 -22.22 -18.28 29.04
C CYS A 146 -23.39 -17.35 29.37
N SER A 147 -24.48 -17.42 28.59
CA SER A 147 -25.68 -16.61 28.82
C SER A 147 -26.26 -16.82 30.23
N LYS A 148 -26.36 -18.09 30.68
CA LYS A 148 -26.78 -18.42 32.04
C LYS A 148 -25.81 -17.88 33.10
N ALA A 149 -24.51 -18.02 32.88
CA ALA A 149 -23.47 -17.55 33.80
C ALA A 149 -23.49 -16.02 33.95
N LEU A 150 -23.66 -15.29 32.85
CA LEU A 150 -23.80 -13.84 32.84
C LEU A 150 -25.05 -13.38 33.60
N VAL A 151 -26.20 -14.02 33.36
CA VAL A 151 -27.44 -13.71 34.09
C VAL A 151 -27.29 -14.01 35.58
N LYS A 152 -26.67 -15.14 35.94
CA LYS A 152 -26.41 -15.50 37.34
C LYS A 152 -25.48 -14.51 38.03
N MET A 153 -24.47 -14.05 37.31
CA MET A 153 -23.53 -13.06 37.81
C MET A 153 -24.22 -11.70 38.01
N GLN A 154 -24.93 -11.19 37.00
CA GLN A 154 -25.39 -9.80 36.98
C GLN A 154 -26.76 -9.57 37.61
N TYR A 155 -27.69 -10.54 37.52
CA TYR A 155 -29.11 -10.32 37.87
C TYR A 155 -29.63 -11.16 39.03
N CYS A 156 -29.02 -12.30 39.37
CA CYS A 156 -29.49 -13.10 40.52
C CYS A 156 -29.51 -12.36 41.87
N PRO A 157 -28.56 -11.46 42.21
CA PRO A 157 -28.65 -10.66 43.43
C PRO A 157 -29.94 -9.85 43.49
N HIS A 158 -30.34 -9.23 42.37
CA HIS A 158 -31.57 -8.45 42.27
C HIS A 158 -32.81 -9.31 42.52
N CYS A 159 -32.84 -10.53 41.98
CA CYS A 159 -33.92 -11.49 42.24
C CYS A 159 -34.02 -11.92 43.71
N GLN A 160 -32.92 -11.82 44.46
CA GLN A 160 -32.86 -12.08 45.90
C GLN A 160 -33.06 -10.80 46.75
N GLY A 161 -33.38 -9.66 46.12
CA GLY A 161 -33.57 -8.37 46.81
C GLY A 161 -32.28 -7.60 47.09
N LEU A 162 -31.12 -8.10 46.65
CA LEU A 162 -29.78 -7.51 46.85
C LEU A 162 -29.41 -6.56 45.71
N THR A 163 -30.18 -5.49 45.52
CA THR A 163 -30.05 -4.60 44.34
C THR A 163 -28.82 -3.69 44.34
N LEU A 164 -28.16 -3.53 45.48
CA LEU A 164 -26.95 -2.71 45.64
C LEU A 164 -25.65 -3.53 45.61
N ILE A 165 -25.74 -4.86 45.60
CA ILE A 165 -24.57 -5.74 45.62
C ILE A 165 -24.18 -6.07 44.17
N ARG A 166 -22.96 -5.74 43.77
CA ARG A 166 -22.39 -6.14 42.47
C ARG A 166 -21.48 -7.38 42.62
N PRO A 167 -21.19 -8.08 41.50
CA PRO A 167 -20.26 -9.21 41.48
C PRO A 167 -18.88 -8.89 42.06
N CYS A 168 -18.24 -9.91 42.63
CA CYS A 168 -16.82 -9.87 42.96
C CYS A 168 -15.96 -9.85 41.68
N VAL A 169 -14.80 -9.19 41.73
CA VAL A 169 -13.87 -9.09 40.57
C VAL A 169 -13.47 -10.49 40.09
N GLY A 170 -13.08 -11.38 41.01
CA GLY A 170 -12.68 -12.75 40.68
C GLY A 170 -13.81 -13.56 40.05
N TYR A 171 -15.06 -13.36 40.51
CA TYR A 171 -16.22 -14.02 39.92
C TYR A 171 -16.50 -13.50 38.51
N CYS A 172 -16.45 -12.18 38.31
CA CYS A 172 -16.55 -11.58 36.99
C CYS A 172 -15.50 -12.14 36.03
N LEU A 173 -14.23 -12.15 36.43
CA LEU A 173 -13.15 -12.67 35.59
C LEU A 173 -13.37 -14.12 35.21
N ASN A 174 -13.83 -14.97 36.13
CA ASN A 174 -14.11 -16.39 35.84
C ASN A 174 -15.23 -16.55 34.81
N VAL A 175 -16.33 -15.82 34.97
CA VAL A 175 -17.46 -15.85 34.03
C VAL A 175 -17.02 -15.32 32.66
N MET A 176 -16.36 -14.17 32.62
CA MET A 176 -15.94 -13.54 31.36
C MET A 176 -14.90 -14.36 30.61
N ARG A 177 -13.91 -14.96 31.31
CA ARG A 177 -12.93 -15.86 30.68
C ARG A 177 -13.58 -17.12 30.13
N GLY A 178 -14.57 -17.68 30.83
CA GLY A 178 -15.34 -18.82 30.32
C GLY A 178 -16.14 -18.47 29.07
N CYS A 179 -16.78 -17.29 29.05
CA CYS A 179 -17.53 -16.79 27.89
C CYS A 179 -16.64 -16.50 26.68
N LEU A 180 -15.45 -15.95 26.90
CA LEU A 180 -14.53 -15.48 25.86
C LEU A 180 -13.43 -16.49 25.53
N ALA A 181 -13.55 -17.74 25.98
CA ALA A 181 -12.50 -18.75 25.84
C ALA A 181 -12.07 -18.92 24.38
N SER A 182 -13.01 -19.09 23.45
CA SER A 182 -12.75 -19.24 22.01
C SER A 182 -12.07 -18.00 21.40
N VAL A 183 -12.47 -16.80 21.84
CA VAL A 183 -11.88 -15.54 21.37
C VAL A 183 -10.46 -15.38 21.91
N SER A 184 -10.19 -15.84 23.14
CA SER A 184 -8.87 -15.75 23.77
C SER A 184 -7.81 -16.64 23.12
N GLU A 185 -8.22 -17.70 22.41
CA GLU A 185 -7.31 -18.56 21.65
C GLU A 185 -6.57 -17.80 20.54
N LEU A 186 -7.13 -16.69 20.05
CA LEU A 186 -6.52 -15.85 19.03
C LEU A 186 -5.35 -15.00 19.55
N ASP A 187 -5.14 -14.91 20.87
CA ASP A 187 -4.14 -13.99 21.45
C ASP A 187 -2.73 -14.23 20.91
N ARG A 188 -2.31 -15.49 20.75
CA ARG A 188 -0.98 -15.81 20.23
C ARG A 188 -0.81 -15.30 18.79
N GLN A 189 -1.75 -15.63 17.92
CA GLN A 189 -1.74 -15.26 16.50
C GLN A 189 -1.88 -13.74 16.34
N TRP A 190 -2.68 -13.09 17.18
CA TRP A 190 -2.84 -11.64 17.17
C TRP A 190 -1.54 -10.93 17.56
N ARG A 191 -0.83 -11.41 18.59
CA ARG A 191 0.48 -10.84 18.97
C ARG A 191 1.51 -10.96 17.86
N GLU A 192 1.56 -12.12 17.21
CA GLU A 192 2.41 -12.36 16.04
C GLU A 192 2.06 -11.36 14.92
N TYR A 193 0.77 -11.27 14.57
CA TYR A 193 0.24 -10.34 13.56
C TYR A 193 0.64 -8.89 13.84
N ILE A 194 0.45 -8.39 15.07
CA ILE A 194 0.83 -7.03 15.45
C ILE A 194 2.34 -6.81 15.31
N SER A 195 3.15 -7.81 15.68
CA SER A 195 4.61 -7.73 15.60
C SER A 195 5.10 -7.72 14.15
N THR A 196 4.51 -8.55 13.28
CA THR A 196 4.80 -8.58 11.84
C THR A 196 4.35 -7.28 11.17
N LEU A 197 3.18 -6.76 11.54
CA LEU A 197 2.68 -5.48 11.02
C LEU A 197 3.61 -4.33 11.40
N GLU A 198 4.09 -4.28 12.64
CA GLU A 198 5.08 -3.30 13.08
C GLU A 198 6.38 -3.41 12.27
N TYR A 199 6.90 -4.62 12.08
CA TYR A 199 8.11 -4.85 11.28
C TYR A 199 7.93 -4.32 9.84
N LEU A 200 6.84 -4.68 9.18
CA LEU A 200 6.54 -4.24 7.82
C LEU A 200 6.48 -2.70 7.72
N MET A 201 5.80 -2.05 8.66
CA MET A 201 5.68 -0.60 8.66
C MET A 201 7.00 0.14 8.92
N ASN A 202 7.92 -0.48 9.65
CA ASN A 202 9.28 0.04 9.86
C ASN A 202 10.13 -0.12 8.59
N GLU A 203 10.03 -1.25 7.89
CA GLU A 203 10.70 -1.46 6.60
C GLU A 203 10.22 -0.45 5.55
N MET A 204 8.91 -0.20 5.49
CA MET A 204 8.30 0.84 4.65
C MET A 204 8.70 2.27 5.02
N ALA A 205 9.28 2.47 6.21
CA ALA A 205 9.81 3.76 6.64
C ALA A 205 11.27 3.98 6.24
N GLY A 206 11.97 2.91 5.85
CA GLY A 206 13.39 2.94 5.54
C GLY A 206 13.67 2.42 4.13
N SER A 207 13.99 1.14 4.04
CA SER A 207 14.43 0.43 2.83
C SER A 207 13.37 0.37 1.73
N HIS A 208 12.09 0.41 2.09
CA HIS A 208 10.95 0.21 1.20
C HIS A 208 10.00 1.41 1.16
N ASP A 209 10.56 2.62 1.24
CA ASP A 209 9.80 3.86 1.18
C ASP A 209 9.12 4.01 -0.19
N LEU A 210 7.78 4.02 -0.19
CA LEU A 210 6.96 4.14 -1.39
C LEU A 210 7.03 5.55 -1.99
N GLU A 211 7.04 6.60 -1.17
CA GLU A 211 7.10 7.98 -1.66
C GLU A 211 8.41 8.19 -2.42
N LEU A 212 9.54 7.78 -1.84
CA LEU A 212 10.84 7.88 -2.50
C LEU A 212 10.90 7.08 -3.81
N ALA A 213 10.39 5.84 -3.80
CA ALA A 213 10.39 4.99 -4.99
C ALA A 213 9.54 5.58 -6.13
N LEU A 214 8.34 6.10 -5.81
CA LEU A 214 7.46 6.73 -6.80
C LEU A 214 8.03 8.04 -7.35
N LEU A 215 8.69 8.85 -6.52
CA LEU A 215 9.31 10.11 -6.98
C LEU A 215 10.51 9.87 -7.89
N ARG A 216 11.23 8.77 -7.69
CA ARG A 216 12.37 8.40 -8.54
C ARG A 216 11.97 7.99 -9.95
N ILE A 217 10.70 7.63 -10.20
CA ILE A 217 10.17 7.31 -11.53
C ILE A 217 10.55 8.41 -12.52
N ARG A 218 10.30 9.68 -12.18
CA ARG A 218 10.63 10.81 -13.04
C ARG A 218 12.10 10.81 -13.48
N ASN A 219 13.01 10.63 -12.53
CA ASN A 219 14.44 10.63 -12.84
C ASN A 219 14.84 9.41 -13.65
N SER A 220 14.34 8.22 -13.30
CA SER A 220 14.59 6.99 -14.05
C SER A 220 14.12 7.08 -15.50
N VAL A 221 12.96 7.71 -15.73
CA VAL A 221 12.43 7.99 -17.07
C VAL A 221 13.32 8.99 -17.83
N ASN A 222 13.74 10.08 -17.17
CA ASN A 222 14.65 11.06 -17.76
C ASN A 222 15.98 10.41 -18.20
N GLU A 223 16.63 9.65 -17.31
CA GLU A 223 17.90 8.98 -17.62
C GLU A 223 17.75 7.92 -18.73
N ALA A 224 16.64 7.19 -18.75
CA ALA A 224 16.31 6.26 -19.82
C ALA A 224 16.20 6.97 -21.18
N ILE A 225 15.49 8.11 -21.25
CA ILE A 225 15.34 8.88 -22.48
C ILE A 225 16.69 9.45 -22.92
N LEU A 226 17.48 10.03 -22.00
CA LEU A 226 18.81 10.54 -22.29
C LEU A 226 19.74 9.44 -22.82
N HIS A 227 19.70 8.25 -22.23
CA HIS A 227 20.44 7.09 -22.71
C HIS A 227 20.05 6.73 -24.15
N ALA A 228 18.75 6.72 -24.46
CA ALA A 228 18.27 6.45 -25.81
C ALA A 228 18.73 7.52 -26.81
N GLN A 229 18.71 8.81 -26.44
CA GLN A 229 19.20 9.91 -27.29
C GLN A 229 20.71 9.79 -27.56
N LEU A 230 21.52 9.51 -26.53
CA LEU A 230 22.97 9.34 -26.67
C LEU A 230 23.33 8.18 -27.61
N ASN A 231 22.53 7.12 -27.63
CA ASN A 231 22.71 5.96 -28.50
C ASN A 231 21.90 6.03 -29.81
N GLY A 232 21.27 7.17 -30.10
CA GLY A 232 20.33 7.35 -31.21
C GLY A 232 20.81 6.86 -32.58
N PRO A 233 22.04 7.16 -33.04
CA PRO A 233 22.56 6.66 -34.32
C PRO A 233 22.65 5.13 -34.38
N GLN A 234 23.09 4.48 -33.30
CA GLN A 234 23.17 3.03 -33.23
C GLN A 234 21.77 2.41 -33.20
N LEU A 235 20.87 2.97 -32.38
CA LEU A 235 19.48 2.55 -32.31
C LEU A 235 18.77 2.67 -33.66
N SER A 236 19.01 3.76 -34.40
CA SER A 236 18.45 3.94 -35.74
C SER A 236 18.93 2.88 -36.72
N ALA A 237 20.20 2.48 -36.66
CA ALA A 237 20.75 1.41 -37.49
C ALA A 237 20.15 0.04 -37.13
N THR A 238 20.03 -0.27 -35.84
CA THR A 238 19.41 -1.51 -35.35
C THR A 238 17.93 -1.58 -35.73
N VAL A 239 17.17 -0.50 -35.51
CA VAL A 239 15.75 -0.44 -35.89
C VAL A 239 15.58 -0.62 -37.40
N ARG A 240 16.43 -0.03 -38.26
CA ARG A 240 16.34 -0.24 -39.72
C ARG A 240 16.64 -1.68 -40.15
N ARG A 241 17.40 -2.43 -39.35
CA ARG A 241 17.74 -3.83 -39.60
C ARG A 241 16.61 -4.77 -39.15
N GLU A 242 16.06 -4.51 -37.97
CA GLU A 242 15.03 -5.36 -37.35
C GLU A 242 13.61 -4.98 -37.80
N VAL A 243 13.38 -3.74 -38.23
CA VAL A 243 12.10 -3.20 -38.70
C VAL A 243 12.22 -2.79 -40.17
N LYS A 244 11.48 -3.46 -41.07
CA LYS A 244 11.50 -3.17 -42.52
C LYS A 244 10.90 -1.78 -42.81
N PRO A 245 11.62 -0.84 -43.45
CA PRO A 245 11.10 0.50 -43.72
C PRO A 245 10.27 0.58 -45.02
N SER A 246 9.26 1.47 -45.01
CA SER A 246 8.70 2.14 -46.21
C SER A 246 9.45 3.48 -46.40
N PRO A 247 9.62 4.02 -47.63
CA PRO A 247 10.66 5.03 -47.90
C PRO A 247 10.25 6.50 -47.64
N ASP A 248 11.29 7.29 -47.29
CA ASP A 248 11.48 8.76 -47.41
C ASP A 248 10.84 9.68 -46.34
N ASN A 249 11.41 10.81 -45.86
CA ASN A 249 12.53 11.72 -46.22
C ASN A 249 13.14 12.35 -44.94
N ILE A 250 14.42 12.75 -44.93
CA ILE A 250 15.13 13.30 -43.74
C ILE A 250 15.63 14.73 -43.99
N VAL A 251 15.32 15.67 -43.07
CA VAL A 251 15.97 16.99 -42.94
C VAL A 251 16.28 17.26 -41.45
N GLN A 252 17.47 17.79 -41.14
CA GLN A 252 18.01 17.97 -39.78
C GLN A 252 17.94 19.42 -39.26
N VAL A 253 17.66 19.62 -37.96
CA VAL A 253 18.04 20.81 -37.17
C VAL A 253 18.36 20.43 -35.70
N LYS A 254 19.28 21.19 -35.07
CA LYS A 254 19.92 21.05 -33.74
C LYS A 254 19.07 21.46 -32.53
N GLU A 255 19.40 20.87 -31.38
CA GLU A 255 18.76 21.04 -30.05
C GLU A 255 19.73 21.70 -29.03
N VAL A 256 19.18 22.42 -28.03
CA VAL A 256 19.87 22.96 -26.84
C VAL A 256 18.94 22.78 -25.63
N THR A 257 19.45 22.28 -24.51
CA THR A 257 18.71 22.13 -23.24
C THR A 257 19.57 22.51 -22.03
N GLU A 258 18.98 23.22 -21.08
CA GLU A 258 19.52 23.52 -19.75
C GLU A 258 18.51 23.07 -18.68
N MET A 259 19.00 22.54 -17.55
CA MET A 259 18.22 21.82 -16.54
C MET A 259 18.32 22.52 -15.18
N GLN A 260 17.21 22.63 -14.45
CA GLN A 260 17.16 23.13 -13.07
C GLN A 260 16.36 22.18 -12.17
N ALA A 261 16.87 22.00 -10.95
CA ALA A 261 16.33 21.14 -9.91
C ALA A 261 15.40 21.89 -8.94
N LEU A 262 14.40 21.20 -8.40
CA LEU A 262 13.53 21.70 -7.33
C LEU A 262 13.26 20.62 -6.27
N THR A 263 13.07 21.10 -5.04
CA THR A 263 13.13 20.41 -3.74
C THR A 263 11.77 19.97 -3.17
N LEU A 264 11.77 18.88 -2.40
CA LEU A 264 10.63 18.21 -1.77
C LEU A 264 10.09 18.91 -0.50
N THR A 265 8.77 19.02 -0.36
CA THR A 265 8.09 19.47 0.88
C THR A 265 6.87 18.62 1.29
N HIS A 266 6.62 17.45 0.70
CA HIS A 266 5.38 16.69 0.92
C HIS A 266 5.45 15.56 1.98
N SER A 267 6.64 15.23 2.51
CA SER A 267 6.90 14.00 3.29
C SER A 267 6.48 14.03 4.79
N ALA A 268 6.11 15.19 5.33
CA ALA A 268 5.91 15.35 6.79
C ALA A 268 4.57 14.78 7.33
N THR A 269 3.55 14.60 6.48
CA THR A 269 2.18 14.25 6.92
C THR A 269 1.93 12.74 7.00
N LEU A 270 2.56 11.93 6.15
CA LEU A 270 2.40 10.47 6.15
C LEU A 270 3.19 9.80 7.30
N SER A 271 4.38 10.33 7.59
CA SER A 271 5.30 9.80 8.61
C SER A 271 4.76 9.95 10.05
N SER A 272 4.05 11.05 10.35
CA SER A 272 3.44 11.29 11.65
C SER A 272 2.26 10.35 11.92
N LYS A 273 1.33 10.20 10.96
CA LYS A 273 0.18 9.30 11.06
C LYS A 273 0.58 7.83 11.15
N ARG A 274 1.61 7.41 10.43
CA ARG A 274 2.19 6.07 10.54
C ARG A 274 2.62 5.76 11.98
N ARG A 275 3.31 6.70 12.63
CA ARG A 275 3.82 6.55 13.99
C ARG A 275 2.69 6.42 15.00
N GLU A 276 1.66 7.25 14.86
CA GLU A 276 0.46 7.19 15.69
C GLU A 276 -0.23 5.82 15.58
N PHE A 277 -0.38 5.30 14.36
CA PHE A 277 -0.97 4.00 14.12
C PHE A 277 -0.16 2.85 14.74
N ILE A 278 1.18 2.83 14.55
CA ILE A 278 2.04 1.82 15.18
C ILE A 278 1.87 1.84 16.71
N ASN A 279 1.80 3.02 17.31
CA ASN A 279 1.57 3.15 18.75
C ASN A 279 0.21 2.62 19.17
N TYR A 280 -0.83 2.83 18.37
CA TYR A 280 -2.15 2.25 18.61
C TYR A 280 -2.11 0.72 18.54
N MET A 281 -1.53 0.15 17.47
CA MET A 281 -1.44 -1.31 17.28
C MET A 281 -0.64 -1.99 18.40
N LYS A 282 0.43 -1.34 18.88
CA LYS A 282 1.19 -1.81 20.05
C LYS A 282 0.35 -1.91 21.30
N ARG A 283 -0.54 -0.93 21.55
CA ARG A 283 -1.46 -0.94 22.71
C ARG A 283 -2.53 -2.02 22.58
N SER A 284 -2.94 -2.37 21.37
CA SER A 284 -3.89 -3.47 21.12
C SER A 284 -3.24 -4.86 21.07
N ARG A 285 -1.92 -4.98 21.24
CA ARG A 285 -1.19 -6.26 21.15
C ARG A 285 -1.74 -7.34 22.08
N THR A 286 -2.18 -6.96 23.28
CA THR A 286 -2.72 -7.89 24.28
C THR A 286 -4.24 -7.87 24.34
N PHE A 287 -4.90 -7.38 23.28
CA PHE A 287 -6.35 -7.18 23.27
C PHE A 287 -7.09 -8.46 23.66
N TYR A 288 -6.92 -9.55 22.92
CA TYR A 288 -7.62 -10.82 23.16
C TYR A 288 -7.31 -11.47 24.51
N ALA A 289 -6.10 -11.34 25.04
CA ALA A 289 -5.78 -11.79 26.40
C ALA A 289 -6.37 -10.91 27.52
N SER A 290 -6.78 -9.67 27.23
CA SER A 290 -7.19 -8.69 28.27
C SER A 290 -8.66 -8.28 28.20
N ILE A 291 -9.48 -8.90 27.33
CA ILE A 291 -10.89 -8.52 27.16
C ILE A 291 -11.67 -8.73 28.45
N ALA A 292 -11.47 -9.87 29.12
CA ALA A 292 -12.16 -10.19 30.37
C ALA A 292 -11.83 -9.17 31.48
N GLU A 293 -10.56 -8.82 31.61
CA GLU A 293 -10.07 -7.83 32.56
C GLU A 293 -10.68 -6.46 32.26
N ARG A 294 -10.69 -6.02 31.00
CA ARG A 294 -11.26 -4.73 30.60
C ARG A 294 -12.74 -4.64 30.88
N LEU A 295 -13.50 -5.72 30.67
CA LEU A 295 -14.94 -5.75 30.94
C LEU A 295 -15.22 -5.74 32.46
N CYS A 296 -14.38 -6.42 33.25
CA CYS A 296 -14.50 -6.47 34.71
C CYS A 296 -13.83 -5.28 35.44
N ASP A 297 -13.19 -4.35 34.72
CA ASP A 297 -12.57 -3.13 35.27
C ASP A 297 -13.59 -1.97 35.40
N GLY A 298 -14.75 -2.07 34.73
CA GLY A 298 -15.81 -1.06 34.73
C GLY A 298 -16.94 -1.30 35.76
N ASP A 299 -18.12 -0.78 35.45
CA ASP A 299 -19.30 -0.78 36.35
C ASP A 299 -19.87 -2.17 36.67
N LEU A 300 -19.40 -3.22 36.00
CA LEU A 300 -19.87 -4.60 36.20
C LEU A 300 -19.48 -5.19 37.56
N VAL A 301 -18.61 -4.53 38.32
CA VAL A 301 -17.99 -5.09 39.53
C VAL A 301 -18.00 -4.09 40.69
N MET A 302 -18.09 -4.57 41.93
CA MET A 302 -17.91 -3.74 43.12
C MET A 302 -16.42 -3.49 43.40
N ARG A 303 -16.01 -2.21 43.49
CA ARG A 303 -14.65 -1.79 43.87
C ARG A 303 -14.50 -1.15 45.24
N ASP A 304 -15.55 -0.54 45.77
CA ASP A 304 -15.43 0.30 46.96
C ASP A 304 -16.24 -0.21 48.16
N SER A 305 -16.91 -1.37 48.04
CA SER A 305 -17.56 -2.06 49.16
C SER A 305 -16.71 -3.20 49.71
N SER A 306 -16.85 -3.44 51.02
CA SER A 306 -16.25 -4.58 51.72
C SER A 306 -16.90 -5.93 51.37
N THR A 307 -18.06 -5.92 50.72
CA THR A 307 -18.81 -7.11 50.36
C THR A 307 -19.18 -7.15 48.87
N CYS A 308 -19.25 -8.36 48.31
CA CYS A 308 -19.58 -8.58 46.91
C CYS A 308 -20.31 -9.92 46.68
N TRP A 309 -20.93 -10.08 45.51
CA TRP A 309 -21.63 -11.30 45.11
C TRP A 309 -20.67 -12.32 44.46
N ASN A 310 -20.62 -13.55 44.99
CA ASN A 310 -19.75 -14.62 44.46
C ASN A 310 -20.49 -15.61 43.52
N GLY A 311 -21.80 -15.44 43.31
CA GLY A 311 -22.64 -16.36 42.55
C GLY A 311 -23.62 -17.17 43.40
N GLU A 312 -23.46 -17.19 44.72
CA GLU A 312 -24.35 -17.91 45.62
C GLU A 312 -24.83 -17.03 46.78
N ASP A 313 -23.91 -16.28 47.38
CA ASP A 313 -24.16 -15.40 48.52
C ASP A 313 -23.31 -14.13 48.48
N VAL A 314 -23.58 -13.22 49.42
CA VAL A 314 -22.75 -12.05 49.69
C VAL A 314 -21.56 -12.45 50.56
N VAL A 315 -20.35 -12.20 50.08
CA VAL A 315 -19.11 -12.51 50.79
C VAL A 315 -18.31 -11.25 51.10
N GLU A 316 -17.47 -11.32 52.13
CA GLU A 316 -16.40 -10.34 52.32
C GLU A 316 -15.32 -10.54 51.25
N ARG A 317 -14.70 -9.43 50.87
CA ARG A 317 -13.91 -9.29 49.65
C ARG A 317 -12.49 -9.85 49.74
#